data_AF-A0A4R1Q957-F1
#
_entry.id   AF-A0A4R1Q957-F1
#
_cell.length_a   1.000
_cell.length_b   1.000
_cell.length_c   1.000
_cell.angle_alpha   90.00
_cell.angle_beta   90.00
_cell.angle_gamma   90.00
#
_symmetry.space_group_name_H-M   'P 1'
#
loop_
_entity.id
_entity.type
_entity.pdbx_description
1 polymer ?
#
loop_
_entity_poly.entity_id
_entity_poly.type
_entity_poly.pdbx_seq_one_letter_code
_entity_poly.pdbx_strand_id
1 'polypeptide(L)'
;MQYYPTPYPMPYYQPQPVAPFPQYPQSEIIAHQQIKQPLYPHLKDQTLSTVAPFVQYGLKEAQTTSFAHALHEVAAMAYLIGRGLDPQTAYAVVESWELNETFY
;
A
#
# COMPACT_ATOMS: atom_id res chain seq x y z
N MET A 1 -17.05 -39.51 -9.03
CA MET A 1 -16.81 -38.99 -7.67
C MET A 1 -16.29 -37.57 -7.83
N GLN A 2 -17.11 -36.59 -7.50
CA GLN A 2 -16.78 -35.16 -7.54
C GLN A 2 -16.29 -34.78 -6.13
N TYR A 3 -15.02 -34.45 -5.98
CA TYR A 3 -14.47 -33.95 -4.72
C TYR A 3 -14.78 -32.45 -4.62
N TYR A 4 -15.71 -32.08 -3.75
CA TYR A 4 -15.86 -30.69 -3.33
C TYR A 4 -14.97 -30.47 -2.10
N PRO A 5 -13.94 -29.61 -2.17
CA PRO A 5 -13.16 -29.27 -0.98
C PRO A 5 -14.05 -28.54 0.02
N THR A 6 -13.96 -28.95 1.29
CA THR A 6 -14.61 -28.31 2.44
C THR A 6 -14.24 -26.82 2.53
N PRO A 7 -15.20 -25.90 2.73
CA PRO A 7 -14.90 -24.49 2.90
C PRO A 7 -14.10 -24.28 4.19
N TYR A 8 -12.93 -23.67 4.07
CA TYR A 8 -12.13 -23.23 5.21
C TYR A 8 -12.96 -22.24 6.04
N PRO A 9 -13.02 -22.37 7.38
CA PRO A 9 -13.66 -21.39 8.23
C PRO A 9 -12.90 -20.06 8.13
N MET A 10 -13.54 -19.05 7.52
CA MET A 10 -13.02 -17.69 7.43
C MET A 10 -13.08 -17.05 8.83
N PRO A 11 -11.97 -16.64 9.44
CA PRO A 11 -12.01 -15.77 10.60
C PRO A 11 -12.63 -14.43 10.16
N TYR A 12 -13.68 -13.99 10.86
CA TYR A 12 -14.27 -12.68 10.62
C TYR A 12 -13.19 -11.61 10.79
N TYR A 13 -12.86 -10.90 9.70
CA TYR A 13 -11.97 -9.74 9.74
C TYR A 13 -12.57 -8.71 10.69
N GLN A 14 -12.01 -8.60 11.89
CA GLN A 14 -12.32 -7.48 12.77
C GLN A 14 -11.61 -6.26 12.18
N PRO A 15 -12.32 -5.18 11.80
CA PRO A 15 -11.66 -3.96 11.35
C PRO A 15 -10.72 -3.50 12.46
N GLN A 16 -9.41 -3.52 12.18
CA GLN A 16 -8.43 -3.03 13.13
C GLN A 16 -8.76 -1.58 13.47
N PRO A 17 -8.68 -1.16 14.75
CA PRO A 17 -8.91 0.22 15.12
C PRO A 17 -7.92 1.09 14.36
N VAL A 18 -8.45 1.91 13.45
CA VAL A 18 -7.65 2.83 12.64
C VAL A 18 -7.00 3.81 13.60
N ALA A 19 -5.71 3.62 13.88
CA ALA A 19 -4.95 4.60 14.63
C ALA A 19 -4.98 5.93 13.84
N PRO A 20 -5.26 7.07 14.48
CA PRO A 20 -5.23 8.35 13.80
C PRO A 20 -3.84 8.58 13.20
N PHE A 21 -3.79 9.15 12.00
CA PHE A 21 -2.54 9.44 11.32
C PHE A 21 -1.64 10.29 12.25
N PRO A 22 -0.41 9.85 12.55
CA PRO A 22 0.47 10.57 13.45
C PRO A 22 0.76 11.96 12.88
N GLN A 23 0.57 12.99 13.70
CA GLN A 23 0.85 14.37 13.32
C GLN A 23 2.34 14.67 13.56
N TYR A 24 3.02 15.22 12.55
CA TYR A 24 4.42 15.62 12.63
C TYR A 24 4.59 17.14 12.38
N PRO A 25 4.05 18.01 13.25
CA PRO A 25 4.01 19.47 13.01
C PRO A 25 5.41 20.09 12.85
N GLN A 26 6.42 19.54 13.52
CA GLN A 26 7.80 19.99 13.36
C GLN A 26 8.34 19.76 11.94
N SER A 27 7.94 18.66 11.28
CA SER A 27 8.39 18.35 9.92
C SER A 27 7.89 19.38 8.91
N GLU A 28 6.64 19.83 9.04
CA GLU A 28 6.08 20.89 8.19
C GLU A 28 6.75 22.25 8.41
N ILE A 29 7.00 22.62 9.67
CA ILE A 29 7.70 23.88 10.02
C ILE A 29 9.11 23.87 9.43
N ILE A 30 9.85 22.77 9.60
CA ILE A 30 11.19 22.64 9.03
C ILE A 30 11.12 22.81 7.51
N ALA A 31 10.33 21.97 6.83
CA ALA A 31 10.28 21.94 5.37
C ALA A 31 9.82 23.27 4.74
N HIS A 32 8.77 23.90 5.28
CA HIS A 32 8.13 25.05 4.64
C HIS A 32 8.60 26.41 5.15
N GLN A 33 9.10 26.49 6.40
CA GLN A 33 9.40 27.78 7.03
C GLN A 33 10.89 27.99 7.30
N GLN A 34 11.64 26.94 7.67
CA GLN A 34 13.04 27.08 8.08
C GLN A 34 14.02 26.89 6.91
N ILE A 35 14.08 25.69 6.33
CA ILE A 35 15.07 25.39 5.28
C ILE A 35 14.65 25.93 3.90
N LYS A 36 13.34 26.04 3.65
CA LYS A 36 12.76 26.50 2.37
C LYS A 36 13.33 25.81 1.13
N GLN A 37 13.82 24.58 1.29
CA GLN A 37 14.38 23.73 0.24
C GLN A 37 13.96 22.27 0.50
N PRO A 38 13.86 21.43 -0.54
CA PRO A 38 13.53 20.02 -0.36
C PRO A 38 14.61 19.31 0.45
N LEU A 39 14.19 18.48 1.42
CA LEU A 39 15.08 17.51 2.05
C LEU A 39 15.36 16.37 1.07
N TYR A 40 16.63 15.99 0.94
CA TYR A 40 17.09 14.88 0.09
C TYR A 40 16.54 14.93 -1.36
N PRO A 41 16.76 16.02 -2.12
CA PRO A 41 16.17 16.20 -3.44
C PRO A 41 16.59 15.11 -4.44
N HIS A 42 17.77 14.52 -4.26
CA HIS A 42 18.28 13.42 -5.10
C HIS A 42 17.44 12.14 -5.01
N LEU A 43 16.66 11.94 -3.94
CA LEU A 43 15.79 10.77 -3.80
C LEU A 43 14.48 10.89 -4.57
N LYS A 44 14.07 12.10 -4.96
CA LYS A 44 12.74 12.38 -5.51
C LYS A 44 12.42 11.51 -6.73
N ASP A 45 13.26 11.57 -7.76
CA ASP A 45 12.93 10.95 -9.05
C ASP A 45 12.98 9.43 -8.98
N GLN A 46 13.96 8.87 -8.27
CA GLN A 46 14.03 7.43 -8.01
C GLN A 46 12.81 6.98 -7.19
N THR A 47 12.43 7.72 -6.15
CA THR A 47 11.29 7.36 -5.30
C THR A 47 10.00 7.36 -6.10
N LEU A 48 9.70 8.44 -6.83
CA LEU A 48 8.48 8.58 -7.61
C LEU A 48 8.41 7.57 -8.76
N SER A 49 9.51 7.32 -9.45
CA SER A 49 9.55 6.31 -10.53
C SER A 49 9.39 4.88 -10.02
N THR A 50 9.98 4.56 -8.85
CA THR A 50 9.84 3.24 -8.22
C THR A 50 8.38 2.94 -7.88
N VAL A 51 7.64 3.93 -7.37
CA VAL A 51 6.25 3.72 -6.94
C VAL A 51 5.19 3.97 -8.01
N ALA A 52 5.55 4.64 -9.11
CA ALA A 52 4.59 5.05 -10.16
C ALA A 52 3.75 3.90 -10.72
N PRO A 53 4.28 2.70 -11.01
CA PRO A 53 3.48 1.58 -11.51
C PRO A 53 2.36 1.17 -10.54
N PHE A 54 2.64 1.16 -9.24
CA PHE A 54 1.65 0.80 -8.21
C PHE A 54 0.59 1.87 -8.04
N VAL A 55 0.97 3.15 -8.11
CA VAL A 55 -0.01 4.25 -8.08
C VAL A 55 -0.95 4.17 -9.28
N GLN A 56 -0.43 3.90 -10.48
CA GLN A 56 -1.25 3.72 -11.68
C GLN A 56 -2.18 2.50 -11.57
N TYR A 57 -1.67 1.39 -11.02
CA TYR A 57 -2.44 0.20 -10.73
C TYR A 57 -3.60 0.49 -9.75
N GLY A 58 -3.31 1.07 -8.58
CA GLY A 58 -4.33 1.38 -7.58
C GLY A 58 -5.38 2.38 -8.09
N LEU A 59 -5.02 3.33 -8.95
CA LEU A 59 -5.99 4.23 -9.58
C LEU A 59 -6.93 3.51 -10.57
N LYS A 60 -6.47 2.45 -11.21
CA LYS A 60 -7.28 1.60 -12.09
C LYS A 60 -8.21 0.72 -11.26
N GLU A 61 -7.67 0.06 -10.25
CA GLU A 61 -8.39 -0.84 -9.36
C GLU A 61 -9.44 -0.14 -8.51
N ALA A 62 -9.18 1.08 -8.03
CA ALA A 62 -10.16 1.87 -7.31
C ALA A 62 -11.45 2.14 -8.11
N GLN A 63 -11.42 1.97 -9.44
CA GLN A 63 -12.62 2.07 -10.30
C GLN A 63 -13.50 0.82 -10.23
N THR A 64 -12.94 -0.33 -9.85
CA THR A 64 -13.62 -1.63 -9.77
C THR A 64 -13.85 -2.11 -8.34
N THR A 65 -13.02 -1.66 -7.38
CA THR A 65 -13.12 -2.01 -5.96
C THR A 65 -13.52 -0.77 -5.13
N SER A 66 -12.58 -0.16 -4.41
CA SER A 66 -12.73 1.12 -3.71
C SER A 66 -11.37 1.80 -3.54
N PHE A 67 -11.36 3.13 -3.34
CA PHE A 67 -10.13 3.84 -2.99
C PHE A 67 -9.46 3.30 -1.72
N ALA A 68 -10.25 2.88 -0.72
CA ALA A 68 -9.70 2.35 0.52
C ALA A 68 -8.92 1.05 0.29
N HIS A 69 -9.45 0.14 -0.53
CA HIS A 69 -8.79 -1.13 -0.87
C HIS A 69 -7.51 -0.89 -1.67
N ALA A 70 -7.62 -0.20 -2.81
CA ALA A 70 -6.48 0.11 -3.67
C ALA A 70 -5.36 0.88 -2.94
N LEU A 71 -5.69 1.81 -2.03
CA LEU A 71 -4.68 2.52 -1.24
C LEU A 71 -3.97 1.60 -0.22
N HIS A 72 -4.65 0.60 0.33
CA HIS A 72 -3.97 -0.38 1.20
C HIS A 72 -3.00 -1.24 0.40
N GLU A 73 -3.37 -1.68 -0.80
CA GLU A 73 -2.48 -2.46 -1.66
C GLU A 73 -1.24 -1.65 -2.06
N VAL A 74 -1.43 -0.41 -2.53
CA VAL A 74 -0.32 0.49 -2.87
C VAL A 74 0.60 0.73 -1.67
N ALA A 75 0.04 0.95 -0.48
CA ALA A 75 0.82 1.14 0.74
C ALA A 75 1.58 -0.13 1.14
N ALA A 76 0.94 -1.31 1.04
CA ALA A 76 1.56 -2.60 1.34
C ALA A 76 2.71 -2.92 0.39
N MET A 77 2.52 -2.75 -0.92
CA MET A 77 3.57 -2.93 -1.92
C MET A 77 4.75 -1.99 -1.67
N ALA A 78 4.49 -0.70 -1.43
CA ALA A 78 5.54 0.28 -1.13
C ALA A 78 6.33 -0.07 0.15
N TYR A 79 5.65 -0.55 1.19
CA TYR A 79 6.30 -1.01 2.42
C TYR A 79 7.20 -2.23 2.17
N LEU A 80 6.73 -3.23 1.43
CA LEU A 80 7.51 -4.43 1.09
C LEU A 80 8.75 -4.11 0.25
N ILE A 81 8.64 -3.18 -0.69
CA ILE A 81 9.79 -2.69 -1.46
C ILE A 81 10.78 -1.98 -0.55
N GLY A 82 10.32 -1.14 0.37
CA GLY A 82 11.15 -0.53 1.41
C GLY A 82 11.83 -1.54 2.34
N ARG A 83 11.28 -2.76 2.44
CA ARG A 83 11.84 -3.90 3.19
C ARG A 83 12.84 -4.73 2.37
N GLY A 84 13.04 -4.41 1.09
CA GLY A 84 14.04 -5.04 0.22
C GLY A 84 13.48 -6.06 -0.78
N LEU A 85 12.16 -6.21 -0.90
CA LEU A 85 11.57 -7.00 -1.99
C LEU A 85 11.67 -6.23 -3.31
N ASP A 86 11.90 -6.95 -4.41
CA ASP A 86 11.74 -6.35 -5.72
C ASP A 86 10.24 -6.07 -6.02
N PRO A 87 9.94 -5.11 -6.90
CA PRO A 87 8.57 -4.74 -7.30
C PRO A 87 7.63 -5.91 -7.63
N GLN A 88 8.13 -6.92 -8.35
CA GLN A 88 7.31 -8.04 -8.81
C GLN A 88 6.97 -8.97 -7.65
N THR A 89 7.93 -9.25 -6.78
CA THR A 89 7.71 -10.04 -5.56
C THR A 89 6.75 -9.31 -4.61
N ALA A 90 6.89 -8.00 -4.43
CA ALA A 90 5.99 -7.22 -3.59
C ALA A 90 4.53 -7.27 -4.09
N TYR A 91 4.33 -7.12 -5.40
CA TYR A 91 3.01 -7.25 -6.03
C TYR A 91 2.41 -8.64 -5.80
N ALA A 92 3.14 -9.71 -6.13
CA ALA A 92 2.66 -11.09 -5.98
C ALA A 92 2.31 -11.44 -4.53
N VAL A 93 3.03 -10.88 -3.54
CA VAL A 93 2.73 -11.07 -2.12
C VAL A 93 1.41 -10.40 -1.74
N VAL A 94 1.19 -9.15 -2.14
CA VAL A 94 -0.05 -8.42 -1.81
C VAL A 94 -1.27 -9.09 -2.44
N GLU A 95 -1.19 -9.45 -3.73
CA GLU A 95 -2.23 -10.22 -4.44
C GLU A 95 -2.56 -11.54 -3.73
N SER A 96 -1.57 -12.20 -3.15
CA SER A 96 -1.78 -13.47 -2.44
C SER A 96 -2.55 -13.34 -1.13
N TRP A 97 -2.71 -12.13 -0.61
CA TRP A 97 -3.49 -11.85 0.61
C TRP A 97 -4.97 -11.66 0.32
N GLU A 98 -5.36 -11.59 -0.96
CA GLU A 98 -6.73 -11.33 -1.35
C GLU A 98 -7.50 -12.62 -1.63
N LEU A 99 -8.75 -12.67 -1.15
CA LEU A 99 -9.76 -13.64 -1.56
C LEU A 99 -11.00 -12.90 -2.06
N ASN A 100 -11.27 -13.00 -3.36
CA ASN A 100 -12.37 -12.30 -4.03
C ASN A 100 -12.27 -10.77 -3.87
N GLU A 101 -11.10 -10.17 -4.15
CA GLU A 101 -10.88 -8.71 -4.09
C GLU A 101 -11.06 -8.13 -2.67
N THR A 102 -10.71 -8.90 -1.65
CA THR A 102 -10.77 -8.49 -0.24
C THR A 102 -9.66 -9.18 0.51
N PHE A 103 -8.91 -8.43 1.34
CA PHE A 103 -7.89 -9.03 2.21
C PHE A 103 -8.51 -10.07 3.15
N TYR A 104 -7.93 -11.27 3.17
CA TYR A 104 -8.32 -12.40 4.02
C TYR A 104 -8.02 -12.16 5.49
#